data_AF-A0A495A4T8-F1
#
_entry.id   AF-A0A495A4T8-F1
#
_cell.length_a   1.000
_cell.length_b   1.000
_cell.length_c   1.000
_cell.angle_alpha   90.00
_cell.angle_beta   90.00
_cell.angle_gamma   90.00
#
_symmetry.space_group_name_H-M   'P 1'
#
loop_
_entity.id
_entity.type
_entity.pdbx_description
1 polymer ?
#
loop_
_entity_poly.entity_id
_entity_poly.type
_entity_poly.pdbx_seq_one_letter_code
_entity_poly.pdbx_strand_id
1 'polypeptide(L)'
;MNSTAQRPSATEATTDTREQWVDVTVRADTAHHLVSLTDATGQERTFVTADVRELALASQHARGRGQWCAKYRRLLVPGASLVTGGMSFFKLEPTAA
;
A
#
# COMPACT_ATOMS: atom_id res chain seq x y z
N MET A 1 19.63 -41.01 5.23
CA MET A 1 20.19 -40.03 6.18
C MET A 1 20.34 -38.69 5.47
N ASN A 2 19.71 -37.65 6.04
CA ASN A 2 19.80 -36.21 5.80
C ASN A 2 19.67 -35.66 4.36
N SER A 3 18.45 -35.32 3.99
CA SER A 3 18.17 -34.23 3.03
C SER A 3 17.94 -32.94 3.81
N THR A 4 19.01 -32.17 4.05
CA THR A 4 18.89 -30.77 4.49
C THR A 4 18.36 -29.95 3.33
N ALA A 5 17.05 -29.72 3.30
CA ALA A 5 16.43 -28.72 2.45
C ALA A 5 16.92 -27.34 2.90
N GLN A 6 17.90 -26.80 2.16
CA GLN A 6 18.32 -25.41 2.29
C GLN A 6 17.11 -24.54 1.89
N ARG A 7 16.53 -23.83 2.87
CA ARG A 7 15.60 -22.73 2.62
C ARG A 7 16.37 -21.69 1.80
N PRO A 8 15.93 -21.31 0.59
CA PRO A 8 16.55 -20.19 -0.08
C PRO A 8 16.35 -18.95 0.78
N SER A 9 17.46 -18.37 1.23
CA SER A 9 17.51 -17.06 1.88
C SER A 9 16.83 -16.05 0.95
N ALA A 10 15.79 -15.40 1.43
CA ALA A 10 15.13 -14.29 0.73
C ALA A 10 16.06 -13.07 0.73
N THR A 11 17.12 -13.13 -0.07
CA THR A 11 18.02 -12.01 -0.27
C THR A 11 18.38 -11.99 -1.74
N GLU A 12 17.57 -11.27 -2.51
CA GLU A 12 17.97 -10.39 -3.61
C GLU A 12 16.68 -9.82 -4.20
N ALA A 13 16.25 -8.70 -3.61
CA ALA A 13 15.26 -7.82 -4.21
C ALA A 13 15.85 -7.26 -5.51
N THR A 14 15.75 -8.06 -6.57
CA THR A 14 16.06 -7.63 -7.92
C THR A 14 14.98 -6.62 -8.30
N THR A 15 15.42 -5.40 -8.59
CA THR A 15 14.63 -4.30 -9.14
C THR A 15 14.04 -4.70 -10.50
N ASP A 16 13.04 -5.56 -10.49
CA ASP A 16 12.24 -5.87 -11.65
C ASP A 16 10.94 -5.08 -11.51
N THR A 17 10.76 -4.10 -12.41
CA THR A 17 9.56 -3.27 -12.58
C THR A 17 8.34 -4.09 -13.04
N ARG A 18 8.22 -5.33 -12.56
CA ARG A 18 7.02 -6.15 -12.64
C ARG A 18 5.91 -5.47 -11.87
N GLU A 19 4.70 -5.76 -12.31
CA GLU A 19 3.50 -5.39 -11.57
C GLU A 19 3.51 -6.13 -10.23
N GLN A 20 4.04 -5.48 -9.19
CA GLN A 20 4.09 -6.01 -7.84
C GLN A 20 3.11 -5.24 -6.96
N TRP A 21 2.28 -6.00 -6.26
CA TRP A 21 1.39 -5.52 -5.22
C TRP A 21 2.00 -5.91 -3.88
N VAL A 22 2.38 -4.92 -3.08
CA VAL A 22 3.00 -5.14 -1.76
C VAL A 22 2.02 -4.77 -0.68
N ASP A 23 1.88 -5.62 0.33
CA ASP A 23 1.05 -5.32 1.50
C ASP A 23 1.67 -4.12 2.26
N VAL A 24 0.80 -3.17 2.63
CA VAL A 24 1.17 -1.96 3.34
C VAL A 24 0.18 -1.66 4.46
N THR A 25 0.68 -1.00 5.49
CA THR A 25 -0.15 -0.27 6.45
C THR A 25 -0.40 1.14 5.90
N VAL A 26 -1.65 1.59 5.97
CA VAL A 26 -2.16 2.83 5.41
C VAL A 26 -2.58 3.73 6.54
N ARG A 27 -2.04 4.95 6.56
CA ARG A 27 -2.47 6.02 7.45
C ARG A 27 -2.85 7.24 6.62
N ALA A 28 -4.11 7.64 6.71
CA ALA A 28 -4.63 8.81 6.02
C ALA A 28 -4.68 10.01 6.98
N ASP A 29 -4.05 11.10 6.58
CA ASP A 29 -4.15 12.40 7.22
C ASP A 29 -5.05 13.30 6.38
N THR A 30 -6.33 13.36 6.78
CA THR A 30 -7.34 14.15 6.07
C THR A 30 -7.20 15.65 6.29
N ALA A 31 -6.46 16.09 7.32
CA ALA A 31 -6.23 17.51 7.59
C ALA A 31 -5.16 18.08 6.64
N HIS A 32 -4.14 17.29 6.34
CA HIS A 32 -3.03 17.70 5.46
C HIS A 32 -3.12 17.12 4.04
N HIS A 33 -4.17 16.34 3.73
CA HIS A 33 -4.34 15.63 2.45
C HIS A 33 -3.19 14.67 2.12
N LEU A 34 -2.62 14.04 3.15
CA LEU A 34 -1.49 13.11 3.03
C LEU A 34 -1.92 11.67 3.31
N VAL A 35 -1.18 10.74 2.72
CA VAL A 35 -1.29 9.30 2.97
C VAL A 35 0.10 8.74 3.18
N SER A 36 0.34 8.17 4.36
CA SER A 36 1.55 7.41 4.66
C SER A 36 1.29 5.93 4.41
N LEU A 37 2.20 5.31 3.64
CA LEU A 37 2.26 3.87 3.43
C LEU A 37 3.50 3.31 4.11
N THR A 38 3.32 2.36 5.02
CA THR A 38 4.40 1.63 5.68
C THR A 38 4.41 0.19 5.19
N ASP A 39 5.50 -0.26 4.58
CA ASP A 39 5.61 -1.65 4.14
C ASP A 39 6.06 -2.60 5.26
N ALA A 40 6.17 -3.89 4.95
CA ALA A 40 6.58 -4.93 5.90
C ALA A 40 8.02 -4.76 6.43
N THR A 41 8.87 -3.98 5.76
CA THR A 41 10.22 -3.65 6.24
C THR A 41 10.23 -2.48 7.23
N GLY A 42 9.07 -1.84 7.43
CA GLY A 42 8.93 -0.65 8.27
C GLY A 42 9.27 0.65 7.53
N GLN A 43 9.56 0.61 6.22
CA GLN A 43 9.81 1.82 5.45
C GLN A 43 8.51 2.58 5.23
N GLU A 44 8.45 3.82 5.72
CA GLU A 44 7.33 4.73 5.48
C GLU A 44 7.58 5.61 4.24
N ARG A 45 6.54 5.77 3.42
CA ARG A 45 6.51 6.69 2.26
C ARG A 45 5.23 7.51 2.30
N THR A 46 5.37 8.81 2.08
CA THR A 46 4.25 9.75 2.10
C THR A 46 3.85 10.15 0.69
N PHE A 47 2.54 10.23 0.47
CA PHE A 47 1.91 10.57 -0.79
C PHE A 47 0.77 11.55 -0.58
N VAL A 48 0.32 12.16 -1.67
CA VAL A 48 -0.93 12.93 -1.74
C VAL A 48 -1.98 12.18 -2.55
N THR A 49 -3.25 12.43 -2.26
CA THR A 49 -4.37 11.93 -3.06
C THR A 49 -5.55 12.91 -2.99
N ALA A 50 -6.32 13.00 -4.07
CA ALA A 50 -7.55 13.80 -4.09
C ALA A 50 -8.63 13.15 -3.19
N ASP A 51 -8.61 11.83 -3.08
CA ASP A 51 -9.67 11.03 -2.45
C ASP A 51 -9.35 10.69 -0.98
N VAL A 52 -8.62 11.56 -0.28
CA VAL A 52 -8.05 11.24 1.05
C VAL A 52 -9.13 10.90 2.09
N ARG A 53 -10.32 11.49 1.98
CA ARG A 53 -11.46 11.22 2.88
C ARG A 53 -12.04 9.83 2.65
N GLU A 54 -12.22 9.45 1.39
CA GLU A 54 -12.70 8.12 1.03
C GLU A 54 -11.67 7.05 1.41
N LEU A 55 -10.39 7.32 1.15
CA LEU A 55 -9.29 6.45 1.56
C LEU A 55 -9.21 6.30 3.10
N ALA A 56 -9.46 7.37 3.86
CA ALA A 56 -9.52 7.31 5.32
C ALA A 56 -10.65 6.38 5.80
N LEU A 57 -11.85 6.49 5.23
CA LEU A 57 -12.97 5.60 5.56
C LEU A 57 -12.67 4.14 5.18
N ALA A 58 -12.16 3.93 3.96
CA ALA A 58 -11.80 2.61 3.45
C ALA A 58 -10.71 1.95 4.31
N SER A 59 -9.66 2.70 4.66
CA SER A 59 -8.55 2.20 5.48
C SER A 59 -9.01 1.87 6.91
N GLN A 60 -9.89 2.67 7.51
CA GLN A 60 -10.48 2.34 8.82
C GLN A 60 -11.23 1.00 8.77
N HIS A 61 -12.06 0.79 7.74
CA HIS A 61 -12.76 -0.48 7.54
C HIS A 61 -11.80 -1.66 7.35
N ALA A 62 -10.74 -1.47 6.57
CA ALA A 62 -9.70 -2.47 6.32
C ALA A 62 -8.67 -2.60 7.45
N ARG A 63 -8.89 -1.97 8.62
CA ARG A 63 -7.95 -1.96 9.77
C ARG A 63 -6.55 -1.47 9.41
N GLY A 64 -6.50 -0.43 8.59
CA GLY A 64 -5.29 0.20 8.08
C GLY A 64 -4.55 -0.65 7.05
N ARG A 65 -5.13 -1.71 6.48
CA ARG A 65 -4.44 -2.55 5.50
C ARG A 65 -4.77 -2.15 4.07
N GLY A 66 -3.76 -2.24 3.20
CA GLY A 66 -3.91 -2.08 1.76
C GLY A 66 -2.80 -2.78 1.00
N GLN A 67 -2.89 -2.76 -0.32
CA GLN A 67 -1.85 -3.22 -1.22
C GLN A 67 -1.41 -2.07 -2.14
N TRP A 68 -0.11 -1.87 -2.24
CA TRP A 68 0.49 -0.81 -3.03
C TRP A 68 1.13 -1.38 -4.29
N CYS A 69 0.84 -0.76 -5.44
CA CYS A 69 1.54 -1.02 -6.68
C CYS A 69 2.30 0.24 -7.13
N ALA A 70 3.62 0.20 -7.03
CA ALA A 70 4.49 1.32 -7.41
C ALA A 70 4.38 1.67 -8.91
N LYS A 71 4.24 0.66 -9.77
CA LYS A 71 4.14 0.82 -11.23
C LYS A 71 2.97 1.70 -11.65
N TYR A 72 1.80 1.49 -11.04
CA TYR A 72 0.59 2.25 -11.35
C TYR A 72 0.32 3.42 -10.40
N ARG A 73 1.15 3.55 -9.37
CA ARG A 73 0.92 4.44 -8.25
C ARG A 73 -0.49 4.29 -7.65
N ARG A 74 -0.92 3.04 -7.50
CA ARG A 74 -2.26 2.69 -7.02
C ARG A 74 -2.19 1.96 -5.70
N LEU A 75 -3.05 2.38 -4.79
CA LEU A 75 -3.35 1.69 -3.56
C LEU A 75 -4.69 0.97 -3.71
N LEU A 76 -4.70 -0.34 -3.51
CA LEU A 76 -5.90 -1.13 -3.33
C LEU A 76 -6.22 -1.22 -1.83
N VAL A 77 -7.43 -0.84 -1.43
CA VAL A 77 -7.91 -1.04 -0.06
C VAL A 77 -9.05 -2.07 -0.08
N PRO A 78 -8.84 -3.27 0.49
CA PRO A 78 -9.87 -4.32 0.49
C PRO A 78 -11.17 -3.85 1.17
N GLY A 79 -12.31 -4.14 0.54
CA GLY A 79 -13.64 -3.76 1.08
C GLY A 79 -13.99 -2.28 0.99
N ALA A 80 -13.15 -1.44 0.39
CA ALA A 80 -13.41 -0.01 0.22
C ALA A 80 -14.75 0.28 -0.47
N SER A 81 -15.08 -0.45 -1.55
CA SER A 81 -16.35 -0.30 -2.27
C SER A 81 -17.59 -0.50 -1.39
N LEU A 82 -17.49 -1.29 -0.31
CA LEU A 82 -18.59 -1.52 0.63
C LEU A 82 -18.87 -0.31 1.53
N VAL A 83 -17.89 0.58 1.72
CA VAL A 83 -17.99 1.72 2.65
C VAL A 83 -17.94 3.08 1.98
N THR A 84 -17.34 3.19 0.79
CA THR A 84 -17.31 4.44 0.01
C THR A 84 -18.37 4.47 -1.09
N GLY A 85 -18.93 3.32 -1.49
CA GLY A 85 -19.78 3.19 -2.67
C GLY A 85 -19.05 3.37 -4.01
N GLY A 86 -17.72 3.56 -3.95
CA GLY A 86 -16.85 3.79 -5.11
C GLY A 86 -15.92 2.62 -5.42
N MET A 87 -14.82 2.91 -6.12
CA MET A 87 -13.80 1.92 -6.45
C MET A 87 -12.88 1.65 -5.25
N SER A 88 -12.29 0.45 -5.21
CA SER A 88 -11.32 0.08 -4.17
C SER A 88 -9.89 0.53 -4.46
N PHE A 89 -9.67 1.24 -5.56
CA PHE A 89 -8.36 1.70 -6.00
C PHE A 89 -8.24 3.21 -5.87
N PHE A 90 -7.20 3.65 -5.19
CA PHE A 90 -6.88 5.06 -4.97
C PHE A 90 -5.58 5.40 -5.67
N LYS A 91 -5.56 6.49 -6.43
CA LYS A 91 -4.34 7.00 -7.06
C LYS A 91 -3.57 7.82 -6.03
N LEU A 92 -2.28 7.52 -5.87
CA LEU A 92 -1.38 8.26 -4.99
C LEU A 92 -0.32 8.97 -5.82
N GLU A 93 -0.01 10.21 -5.49
CA GLU A 93 1.08 10.96 -6.11
C GLU A 93 2.17 11.26 -5.08
N PRO A 94 3.45 11.31 -5.49
CA PRO A 94 4.52 11.74 -4.60
C PRO A 94 4.25 13.15 -4.07
N THR A 95 4.57 13.40 -2.79
CA THR A 95 4.67 14.77 -2.28
C THR A 95 5.78 15.48 -3.04
N ALA A 96 5.49 16.63 -3.67
CA ALA A 96 6.54 17.46 -4.25
C ALA A 96 7.55 17.83 -3.15
N ALA A 97 8.83 17.63 -3.42
CA ALA A 97 9.93 17.98 -2.53
C ALA A 97 10.12 19.50 -2.45
#